data_AF-A0A8J5X8T0-F1
#
_entry.id   AF-A0A8J5X8T0-F1
#
_cell.length_a   1.000
_cell.length_b   1.000
_cell.length_c   1.000
_cell.angle_alpha   90.00
_cell.angle_beta   90.00
_cell.angle_gamma   90.00
#
_symmetry.space_group_name_H-M   'P 1'
#
loop_
_entity.id
_entity.type
_entity.pdbx_description
1 polymer ?
#
loop_
_entity_poly.entity_id
_entity_poly.type
_entity_poly.pdbx_seq_one_letter_code
_entity_poly.pdbx_strand_id
1 'polypeptide(L)'
;MTSYVLVARADILRRRCSRLLGWDAAQSDAALTEYERFMRLKADLLDFDGRQLLPSLDVESVWRLHVLDTRAYARDCHAFCGAMIHHHADDDCDVITRRGRAVTTLYMYRTTFEAEPPAATWAYGDAAIDLVSTAPMMARPMAGCSGPAPLPGAKRVRAAQVSSRGRSLESDLSSVVRPWMAGRRLWLAALLVLLIAVLEERIRPPSLILLHEGEPSRARP
;
A
#
# COMPACT_ATOMS: atom_id res chain seq x y z
N MET A 1 5.05 13.29 -7.91
CA MET A 1 4.05 14.22 -7.36
C MET A 1 3.21 13.43 -6.34
N THR A 2 3.23 13.64 -5.03
CA THR A 2 3.80 14.69 -4.17
C THR A 2 3.92 14.06 -2.77
N SER A 3 5.11 13.61 -2.36
CA SER A 3 5.29 12.97 -1.02
C SER A 3 5.43 13.99 0.13
N TYR A 4 5.34 15.29 -0.20
CA TYR A 4 5.53 16.42 0.72
C TYR A 4 4.54 16.53 1.90
N VAL A 5 3.39 15.85 1.87
CA VAL A 5 2.31 16.10 2.84
C VAL A 5 2.58 15.49 4.22
N LEU A 6 3.09 14.26 4.29
CA LEU A 6 3.43 13.63 5.58
C LEU A 6 4.71 14.23 6.19
N VAL A 7 5.63 14.69 5.34
CA VAL A 7 6.88 15.35 5.73
C VAL A 7 6.65 16.65 6.50
N ALA A 8 5.57 17.40 6.20
CA ALA A 8 5.26 18.68 6.83
C ALA A 8 5.05 18.61 8.35
N ARG A 9 4.87 17.41 8.92
CA ARG A 9 4.77 17.19 10.38
C ARG A 9 5.75 16.17 10.93
N ALA A 10 6.76 15.78 10.15
CA ALA A 10 7.80 14.86 10.58
C ALA A 10 8.43 15.29 11.92
N ASP A 11 8.66 16.60 12.13
CA ASP A 11 9.21 17.11 13.39
C ASP A 11 8.31 16.91 14.61
N ILE A 12 6.99 17.00 14.46
CA ILE A 12 6.05 16.77 15.57
C ILE A 12 6.07 15.29 15.94
N LEU A 13 6.02 14.40 14.93
CA LEU A 13 6.07 12.97 15.15
C LEU A 13 7.42 12.54 15.73
N ARG A 14 8.54 13.07 15.22
CA ARG A 14 9.89 12.85 15.77
C ARG A 14 9.96 13.21 17.26
N ARG A 15 9.43 14.38 17.65
CA ARG A 15 9.33 14.78 19.07
C ARG A 15 8.44 13.86 19.89
N ARG A 16 7.35 13.33 19.32
CA ARG A 16 6.49 12.34 19.99
C ARG A 16 7.21 11.00 20.16
N CYS A 17 7.93 10.51 19.15
CA CYS A 17 8.73 9.29 19.23
C CYS A 17 9.78 9.39 20.35
N SER A 18 10.54 10.47 20.39
CA SER A 18 11.53 10.70 21.45
C SER A 18 10.89 10.73 22.85
N ARG A 19 9.80 11.49 23.03
CA ARG A 19 9.18 11.67 24.34
C ARG A 19 8.39 10.46 24.85
N LEU A 20 7.74 9.72 23.96
CA LEU A 20 6.79 8.66 24.34
C LEU A 20 7.36 7.25 24.15
N LEU A 21 8.30 7.07 23.22
CA LEU A 21 8.92 5.77 22.93
C LEU A 21 10.38 5.72 23.38
N GLY A 22 10.97 6.86 23.76
CA GLY A 22 12.38 6.95 24.16
C GLY A 22 13.37 6.78 23.00
N TRP A 23 12.90 6.89 21.76
CA TRP A 23 13.72 6.69 20.58
C TRP A 23 14.68 7.87 20.35
N ASP A 24 15.85 7.56 19.83
CA ASP A 24 16.78 8.58 19.34
C ASP A 24 16.31 9.16 17.99
N ALA A 25 17.05 10.15 17.51
CA ALA A 25 16.73 10.82 16.24
C ALA A 25 16.85 9.88 15.04
N ALA A 26 17.86 9.00 15.02
CA ALA A 26 18.12 8.12 13.89
C ALA A 26 17.02 7.06 13.75
N GLN A 27 16.62 6.43 14.86
CA GLN A 27 15.52 5.48 14.89
C GLN A 27 14.19 6.16 14.52
N SER A 28 13.92 7.35 15.07
CA SER A 28 12.71 8.11 14.74
C SER A 28 12.64 8.44 13.25
N ASP A 29 13.76 8.84 12.64
CA ASP A 29 13.82 9.22 11.22
C ASP A 29 13.68 8.02 10.28
N ALA A 30 14.31 6.89 10.64
CA ALA A 30 14.13 5.65 9.91
C ALA A 30 12.66 5.20 9.94
N ALA A 31 12.04 5.18 11.12
CA ALA A 31 10.63 4.80 11.28
C ALA A 31 9.67 5.77 10.57
N LEU A 32 9.95 7.08 10.57
CA LEU A 32 9.14 8.07 9.86
C LEU A 32 9.22 7.89 8.34
N THR A 33 10.41 7.61 7.82
CA THR A 33 10.62 7.33 6.39
C THR A 33 9.83 6.10 5.95
N GLU A 34 9.89 5.02 6.73
CA GLU A 34 9.16 3.79 6.41
C GLU A 34 7.64 3.93 6.64
N TYR A 35 7.22 4.77 7.59
CA TYR A 35 5.82 5.12 7.78
C TYR A 35 5.24 5.85 6.56
N GLU A 36 5.97 6.80 5.98
CA GLU A 36 5.54 7.47 4.74
C GLU A 36 5.39 6.47 3.58
N ARG A 37 6.36 5.57 3.41
CA ARG A 37 6.29 4.49 2.42
C ARG A 37 5.08 3.58 2.65
N PHE A 38 4.80 3.20 3.89
CA PHE A 38 3.65 2.39 4.21
C PHE A 38 2.33 3.11 3.91
N MET A 39 2.19 4.38 4.28
CA MET A 39 1.01 5.18 3.93
C MET A 39 0.82 5.30 2.42
N ARG A 40 1.93 5.41 1.67
CA ARG A 40 1.90 5.38 0.21
C ARG A 40 1.36 4.06 -0.34
N LEU A 41 1.81 2.92 0.19
CA LEU A 41 1.27 1.61 -0.20
C LEU A 41 -0.25 1.54 0.05
N LYS A 42 -0.70 2.00 1.22
CA LYS A 42 -2.15 2.02 1.53
C LYS A 42 -2.94 2.85 0.54
N ALA A 43 -2.44 4.04 0.19
CA ALA A 43 -3.10 4.91 -0.78
C ALA A 43 -3.09 4.32 -2.20
N ASP A 44 -1.96 3.79 -2.66
CA ASP A 44 -1.84 3.20 -4.00
C ASP A 44 -2.69 1.92 -4.15
N LEU A 45 -2.95 1.22 -3.05
CA LEU A 45 -3.78 0.01 -3.00
C LEU A 45 -5.24 0.26 -2.62
N LEU A 46 -5.62 1.52 -2.38
CA LEU A 46 -6.94 1.90 -1.89
C LEU A 46 -7.33 1.13 -0.61
N ASP A 47 -6.35 0.80 0.24
CA ASP A 47 -6.54 0.10 1.52
C ASP A 47 -6.96 1.07 2.63
N PHE A 48 -8.01 1.85 2.34
CA PHE A 48 -8.53 2.90 3.22
C PHE A 48 -9.22 2.32 4.46
N ASP A 49 -9.81 1.13 4.37
CA ASP A 49 -10.38 0.42 5.51
C ASP A 49 -9.33 -0.30 6.36
N GLY A 50 -8.03 -0.25 6.03
CA GLY A 50 -7.02 -0.77 6.95
C GLY A 50 -6.96 -2.29 7.08
N ARG A 51 -7.41 -3.07 6.08
CA ARG A 51 -7.59 -4.54 6.20
C ARG A 51 -6.64 -5.37 5.35
N GLN A 52 -5.96 -4.79 4.37
CA GLN A 52 -5.10 -5.56 3.44
C GLN A 52 -3.64 -5.58 3.87
N LEU A 53 -3.12 -4.43 4.31
CA LEU A 53 -1.71 -4.29 4.68
C LEU A 53 -1.52 -4.26 6.19
N LEU A 54 -0.41 -4.83 6.66
CA LEU A 54 0.00 -4.80 8.05
C LEU A 54 1.34 -4.04 8.17
N PRO A 55 1.42 -2.97 8.97
CA PRO A 55 2.69 -2.29 9.24
C PRO A 55 3.61 -3.13 10.14
N SER A 56 4.90 -2.84 10.12
CA SER A 56 5.85 -3.34 11.14
C SER A 56 5.60 -2.68 12.50
N LEU A 57 6.22 -3.19 13.57
CA LEU A 57 6.05 -2.64 14.92
C LEU A 57 6.45 -1.16 15.04
N ASP A 58 7.54 -0.77 14.37
CA ASP A 58 8.02 0.60 14.41
C ASP A 58 7.10 1.54 13.63
N VAL A 59 6.71 1.13 12.42
CA VAL A 59 5.79 1.88 11.55
C VAL A 59 4.41 2.02 12.22
N GLU A 60 3.91 0.96 12.85
CA GLU A 60 2.68 0.95 13.63
C GLU A 60 2.73 1.92 14.82
N SER A 61 3.89 2.03 15.46
CA SER A 61 4.08 2.96 16.58
C SER A 61 4.00 4.42 16.12
N VAL A 62 4.63 4.75 14.99
CA VAL A 62 4.51 6.08 14.37
C VAL A 62 3.07 6.36 13.94
N TRP A 63 2.40 5.38 13.31
CA TRP A 63 1.02 5.55 12.84
C TRP A 63 0.06 5.83 13.99
N ARG A 64 0.15 5.07 15.10
CA ARG A 64 -0.64 5.33 16.31
C ARG A 64 -0.38 6.73 16.86
N LEU A 65 0.87 7.17 16.94
CA LEU A 65 1.21 8.53 17.39
C LEU A 65 0.64 9.62 16.48
N HIS A 66 0.47 9.35 15.19
CA HIS A 66 -0.17 10.27 14.25
C HIS A 66 -1.69 10.32 14.46
N VAL A 67 -2.35 9.16 14.58
CA VAL A 67 -3.80 9.03 14.79
C VAL A 67 -4.28 9.75 16.06
N LEU A 68 -3.45 9.79 17.12
CA LEU A 68 -3.78 10.49 18.38
C LEU A 68 -4.12 11.98 18.19
N ASP A 69 -3.61 12.64 17.16
CA ASP A 69 -4.01 13.98 16.78
C ASP A 69 -5.02 13.91 15.63
N THR A 70 -6.27 13.59 15.98
CA THR A 70 -7.32 13.24 15.02
C THR A 70 -7.54 14.31 13.96
N ARG A 71 -7.42 15.60 14.34
CA ARG A 71 -7.53 16.74 13.41
C ARG A 71 -6.34 16.80 12.45
N ALA A 72 -5.12 16.66 12.96
CA ALA A 72 -3.93 16.61 12.11
C ALA A 72 -4.00 15.41 11.14
N TYR A 73 -4.30 14.24 11.68
CA TYR A 73 -4.37 13.00 10.93
C TYR A 73 -5.38 13.06 9.80
N ALA A 74 -6.63 13.49 10.08
CA ALA A 74 -7.66 13.61 9.05
C ALA A 74 -7.25 14.57 7.93
N ARG A 75 -6.71 15.74 8.30
CA ARG A 75 -6.22 16.74 7.33
C ARG A 75 -5.10 16.17 6.46
N ASP A 76 -4.13 15.50 7.09
CA ASP A 76 -2.95 14.99 6.39
C ASP A 76 -3.34 13.80 5.47
N CYS A 77 -4.27 12.93 5.88
CA CYS A 77 -4.86 11.91 5.02
C CYS A 77 -5.59 12.50 3.80
N HIS A 78 -6.45 13.49 4.00
CA HIS A 78 -7.15 14.15 2.88
C HIS A 78 -6.18 14.86 1.94
N ALA A 79 -5.16 15.54 2.45
CA ALA A 79 -4.15 16.17 1.62
C ALA A 79 -3.27 15.13 0.89
N PHE A 80 -3.04 13.96 1.48
CA PHE A 80 -2.20 12.91 0.91
C PHE A 80 -2.90 12.10 -0.18
N CYS A 81 -4.13 11.63 0.06
CA CYS A 81 -4.86 10.73 -0.85
C CYS A 81 -6.35 11.05 -1.01
N GLY A 82 -6.83 12.19 -0.49
CA GLY A 82 -8.22 12.62 -0.64
C GLY A 82 -9.22 11.93 0.29
N ALA A 83 -8.81 10.90 1.03
CA ALA A 83 -9.68 10.09 1.89
C ALA A 83 -9.01 9.80 3.24
N MET A 84 -9.82 9.49 4.25
CA MET A 84 -9.32 9.00 5.54
C MET A 84 -8.80 7.58 5.37
N ILE A 85 -7.63 7.30 5.95
CA ILE A 85 -7.10 5.94 6.06
C ILE A 85 -7.40 5.46 7.48
N HIS A 86 -8.22 4.43 7.62
CA HIS A 86 -8.62 3.91 8.92
C HIS A 86 -7.54 3.00 9.52
N HIS A 87 -7.35 3.16 10.83
CA HIS A 87 -6.48 2.32 11.65
C HIS A 87 -7.37 1.37 12.45
N HIS A 88 -7.16 0.06 12.30
CA HIS A 88 -7.93 -0.98 12.97
C HIS A 88 -7.00 -1.81 13.85
N ALA A 89 -6.92 -1.45 15.14
CA ALA A 89 -5.98 -2.05 16.08
C ALA A 89 -6.31 -3.51 16.47
N ASP A 90 -7.58 -3.90 16.40
CA ASP A 90 -8.07 -5.18 16.91
C ASP A 90 -8.21 -6.28 15.84
N ASP A 91 -8.07 -5.92 14.55
CA ASP A 91 -8.38 -6.80 13.41
C ASP A 91 -7.27 -7.86 13.12
N ASP A 92 -6.20 -7.92 13.93
CA ASP A 92 -5.05 -8.82 13.73
C ASP A 92 -4.88 -9.91 14.82
N CYS A 93 -5.97 -10.28 15.48
CA CYS A 93 -5.97 -11.34 16.49
C CYS A 93 -5.74 -12.75 15.90
N ASP A 94 -6.07 -12.98 14.62
CA ASP A 94 -5.81 -14.23 13.91
C ASP A 94 -4.41 -14.27 13.30
N VAL A 95 -3.62 -15.29 13.69
CA VAL A 95 -2.23 -15.45 13.26
C VAL A 95 -2.10 -15.65 11.74
N ILE A 96 -3.04 -16.36 11.10
CA ILE A 96 -2.99 -16.62 9.66
C ILE A 96 -3.22 -15.31 8.89
N THR A 97 -4.25 -14.56 9.26
CA THR A 97 -4.59 -13.26 8.67
C THR A 97 -3.44 -12.27 8.85
N ARG A 98 -2.92 -12.14 10.08
CA ARG A 98 -1.78 -11.28 10.39
C ARG A 98 -0.57 -11.60 9.51
N ARG A 99 -0.21 -12.88 9.37
CA ARG A 99 0.90 -13.32 8.50
C ARG A 99 0.64 -13.03 7.03
N GLY A 100 -0.58 -13.29 6.55
CA GLY A 100 -0.98 -13.02 5.16
C GLY A 100 -0.86 -11.53 4.80
N ARG A 101 -1.31 -10.65 5.70
CA ARG A 101 -1.21 -9.19 5.53
C ARG A 101 0.24 -8.71 5.57
N ALA A 102 1.06 -9.26 6.48
CA ALA A 102 2.49 -8.92 6.56
C ALA A 102 3.25 -9.34 5.29
N VAL A 103 3.04 -10.57 4.80
CA VAL A 103 3.65 -11.06 3.56
C VAL A 103 3.21 -10.21 2.37
N THR A 104 1.92 -9.88 2.28
CA THR A 104 1.41 -8.97 1.26
C THR A 104 2.10 -7.62 1.33
N THR A 105 2.25 -7.04 2.51
CA THR A 105 2.90 -5.74 2.70
C THR A 105 4.34 -5.75 2.23
N LEU A 106 5.13 -6.76 2.62
CA LEU A 106 6.53 -6.90 2.20
C LEU A 106 6.66 -7.11 0.69
N TYR A 107 5.74 -7.84 0.07
CA TYR A 107 5.70 -8.01 -1.38
C TYR A 107 5.37 -6.69 -2.10
N MET A 108 4.34 -5.97 -1.64
CA MET A 108 3.94 -4.69 -2.23
C MET A 108 5.01 -3.62 -2.03
N TYR A 109 5.71 -3.63 -0.90
CA TYR A 109 6.85 -2.78 -0.64
C TYR A 109 7.95 -2.97 -1.69
N ARG A 110 8.42 -4.22 -1.86
CA ARG A 110 9.51 -4.54 -2.81
C ARG A 110 9.15 -4.18 -4.24
N THR A 111 7.91 -4.45 -4.64
CA THR A 111 7.45 -4.17 -6.01
C THR A 111 7.21 -2.68 -6.27
N THR A 112 6.83 -1.91 -5.25
CA THR A 112 6.56 -0.46 -5.40
C THR A 112 7.83 0.38 -5.31
N PHE A 113 8.76 0.02 -4.42
CA PHE A 113 9.98 0.80 -4.16
C PHE A 113 11.23 0.21 -4.79
N GLU A 114 11.13 -0.96 -5.43
CA GLU A 114 12.25 -1.69 -6.04
C GLU A 114 13.45 -1.85 -5.08
N ALA A 115 13.14 -1.99 -3.78
CA ALA A 115 14.10 -2.00 -2.70
C ALA A 115 13.67 -2.98 -1.61
N GLU A 116 14.65 -3.45 -0.84
CA GLU A 116 14.39 -4.34 0.28
C GLU A 116 13.96 -3.53 1.51
N PRO A 117 12.91 -3.95 2.25
CA PRO A 117 12.52 -3.29 3.48
C PRO A 117 13.64 -3.40 4.52
N PRO A 118 14.09 -2.28 5.13
CA PRO A 118 15.15 -2.32 6.14
C PRO A 118 14.75 -3.20 7.33
N ALA A 119 15.46 -4.30 7.54
CA ALA A 119 15.13 -5.28 8.58
C ALA A 119 15.08 -4.69 10.00
N ALA A 120 15.86 -3.65 10.27
CA ALA A 120 15.85 -2.95 11.56
C ALA A 120 14.52 -2.25 11.86
N THR A 121 13.80 -1.78 10.83
CA THR A 121 12.52 -1.06 10.97
C THR A 121 11.32 -1.94 10.63
N TRP A 122 11.50 -2.97 9.80
CA TRP A 122 10.45 -3.87 9.33
C TRP A 122 10.34 -5.18 10.13
N ALA A 123 10.54 -5.12 11.44
CA ALA A 123 10.32 -6.25 12.35
C ALA A 123 8.86 -6.32 12.83
N TYR A 124 8.30 -7.53 12.87
CA TYR A 124 6.91 -7.80 13.29
C TYR A 124 6.81 -8.49 14.66
N GLY A 125 7.94 -8.96 15.20
CA GLY A 125 7.97 -9.74 16.46
C GLY A 125 7.43 -11.17 16.29
N ASP A 126 7.35 -11.66 15.05
CA ASP A 126 7.02 -13.04 14.70
C ASP A 126 8.15 -13.57 13.83
N ALA A 127 8.90 -14.53 14.36
CA ALA A 127 10.07 -15.11 13.69
C ALA A 127 9.78 -15.63 12.28
N ALA A 128 8.56 -16.13 12.01
CA ALA A 128 8.20 -16.61 10.69
C ALA A 128 8.03 -15.47 9.68
N ILE A 129 7.50 -14.33 10.13
CA ILE A 129 7.35 -13.11 9.30
C ILE A 129 8.71 -12.43 9.13
N ASP A 130 9.48 -12.32 10.20
CA ASP A 130 10.78 -11.66 10.20
C ASP A 130 11.80 -12.37 9.29
N LEU A 131 11.70 -13.69 9.14
CA LEU A 131 12.47 -14.45 8.14
C LEU A 131 12.10 -14.05 6.71
N VAL A 132 10.83 -13.76 6.42
CA VAL A 132 10.38 -13.27 5.10
C VAL A 132 10.81 -11.84 4.85
N SER A 133 10.90 -11.02 5.90
CA SER A 133 11.40 -9.64 5.79
C SER A 133 12.89 -9.57 5.48
N THR A 134 13.67 -10.56 5.92
CA THR A 134 15.13 -10.59 5.75
C THR A 134 15.61 -11.36 4.53
N ALA A 135 14.78 -12.26 3.98
CA ALA A 135 15.14 -13.05 2.80
C ALA A 135 15.02 -12.26 1.49
N PRO A 136 16.09 -12.13 0.68
CA PRO A 136 16.02 -11.44 -0.61
C PRO A 136 15.11 -12.20 -1.58
N MET A 137 14.28 -11.46 -2.33
CA MET A 137 13.28 -12.02 -3.26
C MET A 137 13.87 -12.99 -4.30
N MET A 138 15.15 -12.81 -4.67
CA MET A 138 15.87 -13.64 -5.65
C MET A 138 16.42 -14.96 -5.08
N ALA A 139 16.43 -15.16 -3.76
CA ALA A 139 17.04 -16.34 -3.12
C ALA A 139 16.01 -17.41 -2.69
N ARG A 140 14.75 -17.31 -3.10
CA ARG A 140 13.72 -18.28 -2.70
C ARG A 140 13.64 -19.41 -3.73
N PRO A 141 13.95 -20.66 -3.37
CA PRO A 141 13.67 -21.79 -4.25
C PRO A 141 12.16 -21.92 -4.39
N MET A 142 11.67 -21.80 -5.62
CA MET A 142 10.32 -22.19 -5.98
C MET A 142 10.20 -23.70 -5.76
N ALA A 143 9.44 -24.10 -4.75
CA ALA A 143 8.98 -25.47 -4.49
C ALA A 143 10.02 -26.60 -4.53
N GLY A 144 10.40 -27.07 -3.34
CA GLY A 144 10.98 -28.39 -3.10
C GLY A 144 10.77 -28.75 -1.64
N CYS A 145 9.57 -29.17 -1.27
CA CYS A 145 9.26 -29.65 0.07
C CYS A 145 9.98 -30.99 0.32
N SER A 146 11.25 -30.93 0.71
CA SER A 146 11.92 -32.00 1.42
C SER A 146 11.82 -31.64 2.90
N GLY A 147 10.93 -32.32 3.63
CA GLY A 147 10.75 -32.09 5.07
C GLY A 147 12.06 -32.23 5.85
N PRO A 148 12.19 -31.57 7.02
CA PRO A 148 13.41 -31.66 7.81
C PRO A 148 13.62 -33.11 8.28
N ALA A 149 14.86 -33.59 8.14
CA ALA A 149 15.29 -34.88 8.68
C ALA A 149 15.04 -34.92 10.21
N PRO A 150 14.56 -36.04 10.77
CA PRO A 150 14.23 -36.13 12.18
C PRO A 150 15.51 -36.10 13.03
N LEU A 151 15.51 -35.27 14.07
CA LEU A 151 16.55 -35.28 15.11
C LEU A 151 16.53 -36.63 15.87
N PRO A 152 17.69 -37.19 16.22
CA PRO A 152 17.75 -38.42 16.99
C PRO A 152 17.25 -38.19 18.42
N GLY A 153 16.19 -38.91 18.83
CA GLY A 153 15.78 -39.04 20.25
C GLY A 153 14.36 -38.65 20.62
N ALA A 154 13.53 -38.14 19.71
CA ALA A 154 12.14 -37.80 20.05
C ALA A 154 11.23 -39.04 20.09
N LYS A 155 10.70 -39.37 21.28
CA LYS A 155 9.71 -40.45 21.47
C LYS A 155 8.41 -40.12 20.72
N ARG A 156 7.93 -41.08 19.90
CA ARG A 156 6.67 -40.98 19.15
C ARG A 156 5.47 -40.85 20.10
N VAL A 157 4.78 -39.71 20.04
CA VAL A 157 3.37 -39.61 20.48
C VAL A 157 2.51 -39.81 19.24
N ARG A 158 1.50 -40.70 19.31
CA ARG A 158 0.57 -40.95 18.20
C ARG A 158 -0.20 -39.66 17.89
N ALA A 159 0.02 -39.12 16.70
CA ALA A 159 -0.77 -38.03 16.15
C ALA A 159 -2.16 -38.54 15.74
N ALA A 160 -3.21 -37.90 16.27
CA ALA A 160 -4.54 -38.01 15.71
C ALA A 160 -4.55 -37.39 14.30
N GLN A 161 -5.09 -38.11 13.32
CA GLN A 161 -5.27 -37.62 11.96
C GLN A 161 -6.30 -36.48 11.95
N VAL A 162 -5.82 -35.24 11.95
CA VAL A 162 -6.61 -34.08 11.52
C VAL A 162 -6.44 -33.95 10.01
N SER A 163 -7.52 -34.20 9.28
CA SER A 163 -7.62 -33.96 7.84
C SER A 163 -7.67 -32.44 7.60
N SER A 164 -6.53 -31.81 7.35
CA SER A 164 -6.48 -30.46 6.82
C SER A 164 -6.45 -30.54 5.29
N ARG A 165 -7.60 -30.23 4.67
CA ARG A 165 -7.64 -29.83 3.25
C ARG A 165 -6.93 -28.47 3.15
N GLY A 166 -5.61 -28.48 2.96
CA GLY A 166 -4.82 -27.29 2.72
C GLY A 166 -5.17 -26.68 1.36
N ARG A 167 -5.66 -25.44 1.36
CA ARG A 167 -5.60 -24.59 0.17
C ARG A 167 -4.19 -24.03 0.04
N SER A 168 -3.63 -24.09 -1.17
CA SER A 168 -2.26 -23.64 -1.46
C SER A 168 -2.16 -22.13 -1.27
N LEU A 169 -1.08 -21.67 -0.64
CA LEU A 169 -0.71 -20.25 -0.48
C LEU A 169 -0.69 -19.49 -1.82
N GLU A 170 -0.42 -20.20 -2.92
CA GLU A 170 -0.46 -19.64 -4.28
C GLU A 170 -1.87 -19.23 -4.70
N SER A 171 -2.90 -19.94 -4.22
CA SER A 171 -4.29 -19.61 -4.52
C SER A 171 -4.72 -18.31 -3.82
N ASP A 172 -4.23 -18.07 -2.60
CA ASP A 172 -4.52 -16.84 -1.82
C ASP A 172 -3.78 -15.62 -2.37
N LEU A 173 -2.55 -15.77 -2.86
CA LEU A 173 -1.86 -14.67 -3.54
C LEU A 173 -2.50 -14.36 -4.90
N SER A 174 -2.96 -15.37 -5.63
CA SER A 174 -3.59 -15.18 -6.95
C SER A 174 -4.95 -14.47 -6.87
N SER A 175 -5.71 -14.67 -5.79
CA SER A 175 -7.03 -14.05 -5.59
C SER A 175 -6.93 -12.57 -5.23
N VAL A 176 -5.82 -12.13 -4.61
CA VAL A 176 -5.57 -10.73 -4.22
C VAL A 176 -4.82 -9.96 -5.31
N VAL A 177 -3.81 -10.57 -5.95
CA VAL A 177 -2.92 -9.88 -6.91
C VAL A 177 -3.55 -9.70 -8.30
N ARG A 178 -4.41 -10.63 -8.75
CA ARG A 178 -5.03 -10.56 -10.08
C ARG A 178 -6.06 -9.43 -10.23
N PRO A 179 -6.97 -9.18 -9.26
CA PRO A 179 -7.85 -8.01 -9.31
C PRO A 179 -7.09 -6.68 -9.28
N TRP A 180 -5.98 -6.63 -8.54
CA TRP A 180 -5.10 -5.45 -8.46
C TRP A 180 -4.48 -5.08 -9.82
N MET A 181 -3.92 -6.04 -10.55
CA MET A 181 -3.38 -5.84 -11.91
C MET A 181 -4.47 -5.44 -12.92
N ALA A 182 -5.66 -6.01 -12.81
CA ALA A 182 -6.78 -5.71 -13.70
C ALA A 182 -7.34 -4.30 -13.47
N GLY A 183 -7.50 -3.89 -12.21
CA GLY A 183 -7.97 -2.54 -11.85
C GLY A 183 -7.03 -1.44 -12.34
N ARG A 184 -5.72 -1.64 -12.18
CA ARG A 184 -4.70 -0.66 -12.62
C ARG A 184 -4.66 -0.50 -14.15
N ARG A 185 -4.92 -1.58 -14.91
CA ARG A 185 -5.07 -1.53 -16.38
C ARG A 185 -6.33 -0.81 -16.82
N LEU A 186 -7.45 -1.02 -16.13
CA LEU A 186 -8.71 -0.32 -16.40
C LEU A 186 -8.62 1.18 -16.10
N TRP A 187 -7.94 1.56 -15.01
CA TRP A 187 -7.71 2.97 -14.69
C TRP A 187 -6.77 3.68 -15.67
N LEU A 188 -5.68 3.03 -16.10
CA LEU A 188 -4.81 3.58 -17.14
C LEU A 188 -5.53 3.71 -18.49
N ALA A 189 -6.39 2.74 -18.85
CA ALA A 189 -7.21 2.81 -20.04
C ALA A 189 -8.24 3.95 -19.96
N ALA A 190 -8.92 4.13 -18.82
CA ALA A 190 -9.87 5.22 -18.61
C ALA A 190 -9.19 6.59 -18.65
N LEU A 191 -8.01 6.73 -18.03
CA LEU A 191 -7.21 7.95 -18.07
C LEU A 191 -6.76 8.28 -19.50
N LEU A 192 -6.34 7.26 -20.27
CA LEU A 192 -5.95 7.42 -21.67
C LEU A 192 -7.13 7.87 -22.54
N VAL A 193 -8.32 7.29 -22.35
CA VAL A 193 -9.54 7.69 -23.08
C VAL A 193 -9.93 9.14 -22.74
N LEU A 194 -9.86 9.53 -21.47
CA LEU A 194 -10.09 10.92 -21.04
C LEU A 194 -9.05 11.88 -21.65
N LEU A 195 -7.79 11.49 -21.71
CA LEU A 195 -6.73 12.30 -22.30
C LEU A 195 -6.96 12.50 -23.81
N ILE A 196 -7.34 11.44 -24.53
CA ILE A 196 -7.66 11.48 -25.96
C ILE A 196 -8.87 12.40 -26.21
N ALA A 197 -9.95 12.27 -25.44
CA ALA A 197 -11.14 13.10 -25.58
C ALA A 197 -10.84 14.60 -25.35
N VAL A 198 -10.01 14.92 -24.35
CA VAL A 198 -9.59 16.32 -24.08
C VAL A 198 -8.72 16.87 -25.21
N LEU A 199 -7.86 16.05 -25.82
CA LEU A 199 -7.05 16.47 -26.97
C LEU A 199 -7.90 16.69 -28.23
N GLU A 200 -8.92 15.86 -28.48
CA GLU A 200 -9.85 16.04 -29.60
C GLU A 200 -10.69 17.33 -29.48
N GLU A 201 -11.11 17.71 -28.26
CA GLU A 201 -11.80 18.98 -28.04
C GLU A 201 -10.89 20.20 -28.27
N ARG A 202 -9.58 20.07 -28.04
CA ARG A 202 -8.59 21.14 -28.28
C ARG A 202 -8.23 21.32 -29.75
N ILE A 203 -8.39 20.27 -30.57
CA ILE A 203 -8.03 20.29 -32.00
C ILE A 203 -9.23 20.68 -32.89
N ARG A 204 -10.46 20.70 -32.35
CA ARG A 204 -11.65 21.07 -33.12
C ARG A 204 -11.57 22.56 -33.53
N PRO A 205 -11.43 22.90 -34.82
CA PRO A 205 -11.38 24.30 -35.24
C PRO A 205 -12.74 24.95 -34.98
N PRO A 206 -12.79 26.21 -34.51
CA PRO A 206 -14.05 26.92 -34.32
C PRO A 206 -14.77 27.01 -35.66
N SER A 207 -15.99 26.49 -35.71
CA SER A 207 -16.87 26.57 -36.88
C SER A 207 -16.99 28.03 -37.30
N LEU A 208 -16.56 28.33 -38.52
CA LEU A 208 -16.77 29.61 -39.19
C LEU A 208 -18.28 29.92 -39.17
N ILE A 209 -18.67 30.87 -38.32
CA ILE A 209 -19.96 31.53 -38.37
C ILE A 209 -19.96 32.33 -39.67
N LEU A 210 -20.54 31.78 -40.74
CA LEU A 210 -20.88 32.54 -41.92
C LEU A 210 -22.02 33.51 -41.54
N LEU A 211 -21.62 34.73 -41.16
CA LEU A 211 -22.50 35.89 -41.14
C LEU A 211 -22.97 36.14 -42.58
N HIS A 212 -24.18 35.68 -42.90
CA HIS A 212 -24.89 36.16 -44.07
C HIS A 212 -25.50 37.52 -43.71
N GLU A 213 -24.66 38.56 -43.78
CA GLU A 213 -25.08 39.96 -43.79
C GLU A 213 -26.00 40.16 -45.00
N GLY A 214 -27.22 40.62 -44.74
CA GLY A 214 -28.15 41.05 -45.78
C GLY A 214 -27.71 42.37 -46.40
N GLU A 215 -27.93 42.52 -47.70
CA GLU A 215 -27.96 43.85 -48.33
C GLU A 215 -29.40 44.23 -48.73
N PRO A 216 -29.77 45.52 -48.58
CA PRO A 216 -31.10 46.02 -48.90
C PRO A 216 -31.19 46.65 -50.32
N SER A 217 -32.38 46.52 -50.91
CA SER A 217 -33.09 47.54 -51.72
C SER A 217 -32.42 48.15 -52.95
N ARG A 218 -33.03 47.97 -54.15
CA ARG A 218 -33.73 49.08 -54.85
C ARG A 218 -34.57 48.66 -56.06
N ALA A 219 -35.51 49.55 -56.34
CA ALA A 219 -36.69 49.48 -57.21
C ALA A 219 -36.42 49.43 -58.73
N ARG A 220 -37.41 48.81 -59.44
CA ARG A 220 -38.16 49.19 -60.67
C ARG A 220 -37.56 50.22 -61.65
N PRO A 221 -37.85 50.11 -62.97
CA PRO A 221 -39.22 50.34 -63.52
C PRO A 221 -40.04 49.08 -63.75
#